data_AF-A0A3D1AN99-F1
#
_entry.id   AF-A0A3D1AN99-F1
#
_cell.length_a   1.000
_cell.length_b   1.000
_cell.length_c   1.000
_cell.angle_alpha   90.00
_cell.angle_beta   90.00
_cell.angle_gamma   90.00
#
_symmetry.space_group_name_H-M   'P 1'
#
loop_
_entity.id
_entity.type
_entity.pdbx_description
1 polymer ?
#
loop_
_entity_poly.entity_id
_entity_poly.type
_entity_poly.pdbx_seq_one_letter_code
_entity_poly.pdbx_strand_id
1 'polypeptide(L)'
;MSQWTDRILSHPIWQHMTALGPAIDRAVARKDIDSPSLDGLERVRAVLTFTGKRLAGADPQLMHPAPLQDIASHLQSTLSEIDAFVADGDAVHITNANSQADSILAYLPAINYSFVADDWMALRDAGVSYRESLEQNLLSTKESLSKISADFAQLEQRISELSTVESDERAKISSLSTDFQSQFTVAQENRNREFAQQVDAAISQVKSDATGVQQRLSELATEIGTERDRLTSLTTEFQSQFSTAQETRNREFAEVQSNRQEKFSTLLADYKQRLSDQNAEFSKQRDTAFQDYEKNVAALNSQYSESAAAILDQIEQHKQDVEKLVGVIGNLGVTSGYLKTANHARLMTWIWQGITVAAMGGIIFIAAIAFMPLVQDAFTWEGFAGRVFVSLTVGVLAAYAAAQADKHSQVERRNRKLALELEAIGPFLAPLPVEKQEEFRLEMGNRSFGRDESGLDGKAEKSPATMIDILMKSKDFREFLAVIVKAIRG
;
A
#
# COMPACT_ATOMS: atom_id res chain seq x y z
N MET A 1 159.34 -50.17 39.62
CA MET A 1 159.81 -48.87 40.17
C MET A 1 160.43 -49.12 41.54
N SER A 2 161.28 -48.22 42.03
CA SER A 2 161.75 -48.27 43.43
C SER A 2 160.56 -48.13 44.38
N GLN A 3 160.53 -48.87 45.50
CA GLN A 3 159.52 -48.71 46.55
C GLN A 3 159.40 -47.25 47.06
N TRP A 4 160.50 -46.50 46.95
CA TRP A 4 160.57 -45.09 47.35
C TRP A 4 159.89 -44.15 46.36
N THR A 5 159.86 -44.49 45.07
CA THR A 5 159.14 -43.74 44.03
C THR A 5 157.67 -44.13 44.00
N ASP A 6 157.37 -45.42 44.17
CA ASP A 6 156.01 -45.96 44.10
C ASP A 6 155.10 -45.32 45.16
N ARG A 7 155.57 -45.21 46.41
CA ARG A 7 154.83 -44.56 47.51
C ARG A 7 154.44 -43.09 47.26
N ILE A 8 155.12 -42.40 46.34
CA ILE A 8 154.86 -40.98 46.00
C ILE A 8 153.93 -40.88 44.80
N LEU A 9 154.13 -41.71 43.77
CA LEU A 9 153.29 -41.71 42.57
C LEU A 9 151.90 -42.33 42.83
N SER A 10 151.81 -43.28 43.76
CA SER A 10 150.53 -43.86 44.17
C SER A 10 149.80 -43.04 45.24
N HIS A 11 150.31 -41.86 45.61
CA HIS A 11 149.76 -41.07 46.70
C HIS A 11 148.41 -40.43 46.32
N PRO A 12 147.39 -40.41 47.21
CA PRO A 12 146.05 -39.86 46.92
C PRO A 12 146.03 -38.39 46.48
N ILE A 13 147.08 -37.62 46.81
CA ILE A 13 147.22 -36.20 46.44
C ILE A 13 146.93 -35.94 44.96
N TRP A 14 147.40 -36.80 44.05
CA TRP A 14 147.21 -36.64 42.61
C TRP A 14 145.74 -36.74 42.19
N GLN A 15 144.96 -37.58 42.87
CA GLN A 15 143.52 -37.69 42.64
C GLN A 15 142.79 -36.43 43.10
N HIS A 16 143.10 -35.93 44.30
CA HIS A 16 142.49 -34.70 44.83
C HIS A 16 142.81 -33.48 43.95
N MET A 17 144.06 -33.38 43.48
CA MET A 17 144.47 -32.32 42.56
C MET A 17 143.72 -32.36 41.23
N THR A 18 143.53 -33.56 40.67
CA THR A 18 142.79 -33.74 39.41
C THR A 18 141.31 -33.41 39.57
N ALA A 19 140.73 -33.72 40.73
CA ALA A 19 139.33 -33.44 41.03
C ALA A 19 139.05 -31.95 41.31
N LEU A 20 140.01 -31.22 41.90
CA LEU A 20 139.78 -29.85 42.33
C LEU A 20 139.58 -28.86 41.17
N GLY A 21 140.30 -29.02 40.05
CA GLY A 21 140.16 -28.13 38.88
C GLY A 21 138.72 -28.04 38.36
N PRO A 22 138.08 -29.17 37.98
CA PRO A 22 136.69 -29.19 37.54
C PRO A 22 135.67 -28.73 38.60
N ALA A 23 135.98 -28.88 39.89
CA ALA A 23 135.12 -28.36 40.95
C ALA A 23 135.12 -26.82 40.95
N ILE A 24 136.30 -26.20 40.79
CA ILE A 24 136.41 -24.73 40.66
C ILE A 24 135.67 -24.26 39.40
N ASP A 25 135.80 -24.97 38.26
CA ASP A 25 135.09 -24.61 37.02
C ASP A 25 133.56 -24.59 37.20
N ARG A 26 133.01 -25.56 37.92
CA ARG A 26 131.57 -25.60 38.25
C ARG A 26 131.16 -24.46 39.17
N ALA A 27 132.00 -24.10 40.13
CA ALA A 27 131.74 -23.00 41.05
C ALA A 27 131.71 -21.64 40.34
N VAL A 28 132.65 -21.40 39.42
CA VAL A 28 132.72 -20.17 38.61
C VAL A 28 131.51 -20.03 37.67
N ALA A 29 130.91 -21.14 37.22
CA ALA A 29 129.77 -21.11 36.30
C ALA A 29 128.41 -20.77 36.95
N ARG A 30 128.34 -20.50 38.27
CA ARG A 30 127.09 -20.10 38.95
C ARG A 30 126.63 -18.72 38.48
N LYS A 31 125.32 -18.58 38.21
CA LYS A 31 124.73 -17.34 37.67
C LYS A 31 124.76 -16.15 38.63
N ASP A 32 124.70 -16.41 39.94
CA ASP A 32 124.56 -15.38 40.98
C ASP A 32 125.80 -15.31 41.88
N ILE A 33 126.99 -15.55 41.32
CA ILE A 33 128.24 -15.44 42.08
C ILE A 33 128.57 -13.97 42.36
N ASP A 34 128.79 -13.63 43.62
CA ASP A 34 129.25 -12.30 44.00
C ASP A 34 130.74 -12.10 43.67
N SER A 35 131.14 -10.85 43.46
CA SER A 35 132.51 -10.52 43.04
C SER A 35 133.59 -11.02 44.03
N PRO A 36 133.44 -10.92 45.36
CA PRO A 36 134.37 -11.53 46.33
C PRO A 36 134.51 -13.06 46.23
N SER A 37 133.39 -13.79 46.06
CA SER A 37 133.43 -15.25 45.91
C SER A 37 134.16 -15.68 44.63
N LEU A 38 133.98 -14.94 43.54
CA LEU A 38 134.70 -15.19 42.28
C LEU A 38 136.22 -14.98 42.44
N ASP A 39 136.63 -13.89 43.11
CA ASP A 39 138.04 -13.60 43.43
C ASP A 39 138.67 -14.73 44.26
N GLY A 40 137.95 -15.19 45.28
CA GLY A 40 138.39 -16.30 46.13
C GLY A 40 138.55 -17.63 45.38
N LEU A 41 137.70 -17.94 44.41
CA LEU A 41 137.82 -19.14 43.57
C LEU A 41 139.04 -19.08 42.65
N GLU A 42 139.30 -17.93 42.03
CA GLU A 42 140.47 -17.74 41.17
C GLU A 42 141.78 -17.82 41.96
N ARG A 43 141.79 -17.34 43.22
CA ARG A 43 142.91 -17.55 44.12
C ARG A 43 143.17 -19.03 44.41
N VAL A 44 142.12 -19.80 44.73
CA VAL A 44 142.26 -21.26 44.97
C VAL A 44 142.78 -21.97 43.72
N ARG A 45 142.32 -21.58 42.52
CA ARG A 45 142.84 -22.08 41.23
C ARG A 45 144.33 -21.80 41.06
N ALA A 46 144.77 -20.58 41.41
CA ALA A 46 146.18 -20.22 41.38
C ALA A 46 147.02 -21.08 42.34
N VAL A 47 146.54 -21.30 43.56
CA VAL A 47 147.22 -22.16 44.56
C VAL A 47 147.28 -23.62 44.12
N LEU A 48 146.20 -24.17 43.55
CA LEU A 48 146.18 -25.52 42.98
C LEU A 48 147.21 -25.66 41.85
N THR A 49 147.26 -24.68 40.96
CA THR A 49 148.21 -24.66 39.84
C THR A 49 149.65 -24.63 40.34
N PHE A 50 149.94 -23.77 41.33
CA PHE A 50 151.26 -23.67 41.95
C PHE A 50 151.66 -24.98 42.67
N THR A 51 150.73 -25.57 43.42
CA THR A 51 150.90 -26.86 44.10
C THR A 51 151.29 -27.96 43.11
N GLY A 52 150.59 -28.03 41.97
CA GLY A 52 150.82 -29.06 40.96
C GLY A 52 152.18 -28.96 40.32
N LYS A 53 152.62 -27.74 39.98
CA LYS A 53 153.94 -27.51 39.41
C LYS A 53 155.05 -27.91 40.38
N ARG A 54 154.93 -27.54 41.65
CA ARG A 54 155.93 -27.86 42.68
C ARG A 54 156.06 -29.36 42.94
N LEU A 55 154.94 -30.09 42.94
CA LEU A 55 154.94 -31.53 43.14
C LEU A 55 155.46 -32.28 41.90
N ALA A 56 155.10 -31.84 40.69
CA ALA A 56 155.55 -32.45 39.46
C ALA A 56 157.06 -32.32 39.24
N GLY A 57 157.67 -31.24 39.74
CA GLY A 57 159.10 -30.97 39.58
C GLY A 57 160.02 -31.57 40.65
N ALA A 58 159.47 -32.14 41.73
CA ALA A 58 160.27 -32.71 42.82
C ALA A 58 160.68 -34.17 42.54
N ASP A 59 161.91 -34.56 42.90
CA ASP A 59 162.38 -35.94 42.71
C ASP A 59 161.66 -36.89 43.70
N PRO A 60 160.88 -37.87 43.21
CA PRO A 60 160.15 -38.80 44.08
C PRO A 60 161.06 -39.59 45.04
N GLN A 61 162.34 -39.82 44.72
CA GLN A 61 163.27 -40.53 45.59
C GLN A 61 163.71 -39.70 46.80
N LEU A 62 163.73 -38.38 46.67
CA LEU A 62 164.16 -37.44 47.71
C LEU A 62 162.98 -36.85 48.50
N MET A 63 161.76 -37.27 48.15
CA MET A 63 160.54 -36.78 48.77
C MET A 63 160.18 -37.59 50.02
N HIS A 64 159.92 -36.88 51.11
CA HIS A 64 159.34 -37.46 52.31
C HIS A 64 157.80 -37.52 52.18
N PRO A 65 157.11 -38.62 52.51
CA PRO A 65 155.66 -38.72 52.31
C PRO A 65 154.82 -37.83 53.24
N ALA A 66 155.31 -37.48 54.43
CA ALA A 66 154.51 -36.77 55.43
C ALA A 66 153.91 -35.43 54.94
N PRO A 67 154.67 -34.50 54.32
CA PRO A 67 154.08 -33.28 53.77
C PRO A 67 153.04 -33.52 52.67
N LEU A 68 153.15 -34.61 51.89
CA LEU A 68 152.13 -34.95 50.89
C LEU A 68 150.81 -35.33 51.55
N GLN A 69 150.86 -36.02 52.69
CA GLN A 69 149.68 -36.41 53.42
C GLN A 69 148.93 -35.18 53.94
N ASP A 70 149.65 -34.20 54.48
CA ASP A 70 149.08 -32.94 54.98
C ASP A 70 148.47 -32.12 53.83
N ILE A 71 149.20 -31.97 52.73
CA ILE A 71 148.70 -31.26 51.53
C ILE A 71 147.47 -31.98 50.94
N ALA A 72 147.48 -33.31 50.88
CA ALA A 72 146.33 -34.09 50.39
C ALA A 72 145.08 -33.87 51.25
N SER A 73 145.23 -33.83 52.58
CA SER A 73 144.13 -33.54 53.52
C SER A 73 143.52 -32.16 53.27
N HIS A 74 144.36 -31.15 53.10
CA HIS A 74 143.90 -29.79 52.82
C HIS A 74 143.30 -29.65 51.41
N LEU A 75 143.83 -30.35 50.39
CA LEU A 75 143.24 -30.39 49.05
C LEU A 75 141.85 -31.05 49.06
N GLN A 76 141.70 -32.16 49.78
CA GLN A 76 140.39 -32.80 49.94
C GLN A 76 139.41 -31.89 50.69
N SER A 77 139.85 -31.19 51.74
CA SER A 77 139.00 -30.22 52.45
C SER A 77 138.61 -29.05 51.53
N THR A 78 139.55 -28.54 50.74
CA THR A 78 139.31 -27.48 49.75
C THR A 78 138.28 -27.93 48.71
N LEU A 79 138.37 -29.18 48.24
CA LEU A 79 137.39 -29.78 47.32
C LEU A 79 135.99 -29.84 47.95
N SER A 80 135.88 -30.33 49.18
CA SER A 80 134.61 -30.41 49.90
C SER A 80 133.94 -29.05 50.08
N GLU A 81 134.70 -28.00 50.42
CA GLU A 81 134.18 -26.64 50.54
C GLU A 81 133.72 -26.08 49.18
N ILE A 82 134.46 -26.32 48.10
CA ILE A 82 134.05 -25.87 46.76
C ILE A 82 132.78 -26.59 46.30
N ASP A 83 132.66 -27.90 46.53
CA ASP A 83 131.44 -28.64 46.20
C ASP A 83 130.23 -28.15 47.04
N ALA A 84 130.45 -27.77 48.31
CA ALA A 84 129.41 -27.15 49.15
C ALA A 84 128.95 -25.80 48.56
N PHE A 85 129.89 -24.92 48.19
CA PHE A 85 129.57 -23.68 47.49
C PHE A 85 128.80 -23.91 46.18
N VAL A 86 129.15 -24.95 45.42
CA VAL A 86 128.40 -25.31 44.20
C VAL A 86 126.96 -25.72 44.54
N ALA A 87 126.72 -26.32 45.69
CA ALA A 87 125.39 -26.77 46.12
C ALA A 87 124.50 -25.63 46.62
N ASP A 88 124.98 -24.77 47.52
CA ASP A 88 124.16 -23.74 48.17
C ASP A 88 124.47 -22.31 47.71
N GLY A 89 125.73 -22.00 47.44
CA GLY A 89 126.21 -20.67 47.06
C GLY A 89 126.60 -19.79 48.22
N ASP A 90 126.79 -20.36 49.41
CA ASP A 90 127.22 -19.61 50.58
C ASP A 90 128.71 -19.23 50.48
N ALA A 91 128.99 -17.93 50.41
CA ALA A 91 130.34 -17.36 50.31
C ALA A 91 131.27 -17.76 51.47
N VAL A 92 130.74 -18.22 52.60
CA VAL A 92 131.54 -18.77 53.71
C VAL A 92 132.38 -19.97 53.25
N HIS A 93 131.84 -20.81 52.35
CA HIS A 93 132.56 -21.95 51.80
C HIS A 93 133.79 -21.53 50.98
N ILE A 94 133.72 -20.41 50.25
CA ILE A 94 134.88 -19.86 49.54
C ILE A 94 135.95 -19.35 50.51
N THR A 95 135.52 -18.74 51.62
CA THR A 95 136.42 -18.27 52.69
C THR A 95 137.15 -19.45 53.35
N ASN A 96 136.42 -20.53 53.65
CA ASN A 96 136.99 -21.75 54.22
C ASN A 96 137.94 -22.45 53.25
N ALA A 97 137.56 -22.57 51.97
CA ALA A 97 138.42 -23.12 50.92
C ALA A 97 139.75 -22.36 50.82
N ASN A 98 139.72 -21.02 50.92
CA ASN A 98 140.92 -20.20 50.89
C ASN A 98 141.80 -20.36 52.14
N SER A 99 141.20 -20.62 53.30
CA SER A 99 141.93 -20.95 54.54
C SER A 99 142.63 -22.31 54.44
N GLN A 100 142.02 -23.28 53.75
CA GLN A 100 142.67 -24.56 53.42
C GLN A 100 143.80 -24.35 52.39
N ALA A 101 143.60 -23.46 51.41
CA ALA A 101 144.65 -23.08 50.46
C ALA A 101 145.86 -22.43 51.14
N ASP A 102 145.66 -21.62 52.19
CA ASP A 102 146.75 -21.09 53.02
C ASP A 102 147.52 -22.20 53.73
N SER A 103 146.80 -23.19 54.25
CA SER A 103 147.40 -24.35 54.91
C SER A 103 148.25 -25.16 53.91
N ILE A 104 147.79 -25.34 52.67
CA ILE A 104 148.58 -25.94 51.58
C ILE A 104 149.88 -25.16 51.36
N LEU A 105 149.78 -23.83 51.22
CA LEU A 105 150.96 -22.97 51.03
C LEU A 105 151.97 -23.05 52.18
N ALA A 106 151.52 -23.32 53.41
CA ALA A 106 152.38 -23.49 54.57
C ALA A 106 153.17 -24.82 54.57
N TYR A 107 152.61 -25.90 54.01
CA TYR A 107 153.28 -27.22 53.94
C TYR A 107 154.15 -27.40 52.69
N LEU A 108 153.84 -26.69 51.59
CA LEU A 108 154.60 -26.77 50.34
C LEU A 108 156.12 -26.55 50.47
N PRO A 109 156.64 -25.65 51.34
CA PRO A 109 158.07 -25.48 51.56
C PRO A 109 158.82 -26.75 51.99
N ALA A 110 158.13 -27.69 52.64
CA ALA A 110 158.72 -28.95 53.11
C ALA A 110 158.95 -29.97 51.96
N ILE A 111 158.46 -29.70 50.75
CA ILE A 111 158.76 -30.48 49.56
C ILE A 111 160.13 -30.02 49.01
N ASN A 112 161.12 -30.91 49.09
CA ASN A 112 162.43 -30.72 48.50
C ASN A 112 162.31 -30.62 46.97
N TYR A 113 162.53 -29.43 46.44
CA TYR A 113 162.38 -29.10 45.02
C TYR A 113 163.52 -28.15 44.60
N SER A 114 164.05 -28.33 43.39
CA SER A 114 165.02 -27.39 42.81
C SER A 114 164.24 -26.26 42.14
N PHE A 115 164.39 -25.02 42.61
CA PHE A 115 163.66 -23.87 42.07
C PHE A 115 164.15 -23.55 40.64
N VAL A 116 163.29 -23.65 39.62
CA VAL A 116 163.61 -23.36 38.19
C VAL A 116 162.62 -22.33 37.61
N ALA A 117 163.01 -21.66 36.52
CA ALA A 117 162.31 -20.53 35.88
C ALA A 117 160.80 -20.70 35.58
N ASP A 118 160.27 -21.92 35.50
CA ASP A 118 158.86 -22.20 35.16
C ASP A 118 157.84 -21.75 36.23
N ASP A 119 158.29 -21.52 37.47
CA ASP A 119 157.43 -21.05 38.57
C ASP A 119 157.00 -19.58 38.39
N TRP A 120 157.87 -18.75 37.79
CA TRP A 120 157.53 -17.36 37.45
C TRP A 120 156.45 -17.27 36.37
N MET A 121 156.43 -18.22 35.43
CA MET A 121 155.38 -18.28 34.40
C MET A 121 154.01 -18.63 35.00
N ALA A 122 153.97 -19.53 35.99
CA ALA A 122 152.73 -19.92 36.68
C ALA A 122 152.02 -18.74 37.37
N LEU A 123 152.78 -17.96 38.14
CA LEU A 123 152.27 -16.78 38.84
C LEU A 123 151.78 -15.72 37.87
N ARG A 124 152.51 -15.51 36.76
CA ARG A 124 152.10 -14.58 35.70
C ARG A 124 150.78 -15.01 35.05
N ASP A 125 150.65 -16.27 34.67
CA ASP A 125 149.48 -16.77 33.95
C ASP A 125 148.20 -16.73 34.83
N ALA A 126 148.33 -16.97 36.14
CA ALA A 126 147.25 -16.77 37.11
C ALA A 126 146.83 -15.28 37.22
N GLY A 127 147.80 -14.37 37.30
CA GLY A 127 147.53 -12.93 37.33
C GLY A 127 146.87 -12.41 36.04
N VAL A 128 147.20 -12.98 34.88
CA VAL A 128 146.55 -12.66 33.60
C VAL A 128 145.10 -13.15 33.59
N SER A 129 144.86 -14.40 33.98
CA SER A 129 143.52 -15.00 34.01
C SER A 129 142.56 -14.22 34.93
N TYR A 130 143.04 -13.81 36.10
CA TYR A 130 142.28 -12.99 37.04
C TYR A 130 141.87 -11.63 36.44
N ARG A 131 142.81 -10.96 35.77
CA ARG A 131 142.56 -9.67 35.12
C ARG A 131 141.55 -9.79 33.99
N GLU A 132 141.61 -10.84 33.18
CA GLU A 132 140.63 -11.08 32.11
C GLU A 132 139.21 -11.26 32.66
N SER A 133 139.05 -11.95 33.79
CA SER A 133 137.76 -12.10 34.48
C SER A 133 137.19 -10.77 34.98
N LEU A 134 138.04 -9.93 35.59
CA LEU A 134 137.65 -8.57 36.01
C LEU A 134 137.21 -7.70 34.83
N GLU A 135 137.95 -7.75 33.71
CA GLU A 135 137.61 -6.98 32.50
C GLU A 135 136.25 -7.40 31.92
N GLN A 136 135.95 -8.70 31.87
CA GLN A 136 134.65 -9.20 31.37
C GLN A 136 133.48 -8.76 32.25
N ASN A 137 133.62 -8.83 33.58
CA ASN A 137 132.57 -8.40 34.50
C ASN A 137 132.32 -6.88 34.46
N LEU A 138 133.38 -6.09 34.27
CA LEU A 138 133.25 -4.65 34.09
C LEU A 138 132.46 -4.33 32.81
N LEU A 139 132.74 -5.05 31.71
CA LEU A 139 132.01 -4.89 30.45
C LEU A 139 130.53 -5.26 30.57
N SER A 140 130.22 -6.41 31.18
CA SER A 140 128.81 -6.86 31.35
C SER A 140 128.00 -5.90 32.23
N THR A 141 128.62 -5.36 33.28
CA THR A 141 128.01 -4.35 34.15
C THR A 141 127.73 -3.05 33.39
N LYS A 142 128.69 -2.60 32.57
CA LYS A 142 128.54 -1.40 31.74
C LYS A 142 127.43 -1.55 30.70
N GLU A 143 127.34 -2.71 30.05
CA GLU A 143 126.25 -3.02 29.11
C GLU A 143 124.89 -3.02 29.80
N SER A 144 124.78 -3.66 30.98
CA SER A 144 123.55 -3.68 31.77
C SER A 144 123.09 -2.28 32.17
N LEU A 145 124.03 -1.43 32.60
CA LEU A 145 123.74 -0.05 32.98
C LEU A 145 123.31 0.80 31.77
N SER A 146 123.90 0.56 30.59
CA SER A 146 123.46 1.22 29.35
C SER A 146 122.06 0.81 28.89
N LYS A 147 121.68 -0.46 29.15
CA LYS A 147 120.34 -0.95 28.83
C LYS A 147 119.30 -0.35 29.77
N ILE A 148 119.59 -0.31 31.07
CA ILE A 148 118.72 0.30 32.07
C ILE A 148 118.49 1.79 31.76
N SER A 149 119.52 2.54 31.35
CA SER A 149 119.35 3.95 31.00
C SER A 149 118.49 4.15 29.75
N ALA A 150 118.63 3.28 28.75
CA ALA A 150 117.79 3.28 27.55
C ALA A 150 116.32 2.96 27.88
N ASP A 151 116.08 1.93 28.69
CA ASP A 151 114.74 1.53 29.13
C ASP A 151 114.09 2.66 29.97
N PHE A 152 114.87 3.33 30.83
CA PHE A 152 114.40 4.46 31.62
C PHE A 152 113.99 5.65 30.74
N ALA A 153 114.80 6.01 29.75
CA ALA A 153 114.47 7.07 28.79
C ALA A 153 113.18 6.75 28.01
N GLN A 154 112.99 5.48 27.63
CA GLN A 154 111.76 5.05 26.94
C GLN A 154 110.53 5.11 27.86
N LEU A 155 110.68 4.76 29.13
CA LEU A 155 109.62 4.89 30.14
C LEU A 155 109.23 6.35 30.37
N GLU A 156 110.19 7.26 30.51
CA GLU A 156 109.92 8.70 30.62
C GLU A 156 109.15 9.23 29.39
N GLN A 157 109.57 8.81 28.19
CA GLN A 157 108.86 9.19 26.96
C GLN A 157 107.41 8.70 26.97
N ARG A 158 107.16 7.43 27.32
CA ARG A 158 105.80 6.88 27.40
C ARG A 158 104.93 7.59 28.43
N ILE A 159 105.50 7.96 29.58
CA ILE A 159 104.79 8.73 30.61
C ILE A 159 104.41 10.11 30.08
N SER A 160 105.30 10.78 29.36
CA SER A 160 105.02 12.07 28.73
C SER A 160 103.93 11.99 27.66
N GLU A 161 103.98 10.96 26.81
CA GLU A 161 102.95 10.68 25.80
C GLU A 161 101.58 10.40 26.45
N LEU A 162 101.53 9.54 27.47
CA LEU A 162 100.29 9.22 28.20
C LEU A 162 99.70 10.45 28.89
N SER A 163 100.53 11.29 29.51
CA SER A 163 100.09 12.55 30.14
C SER A 163 99.45 13.50 29.13
N THR A 164 100.03 13.59 27.93
CA THR A 164 99.49 14.42 26.84
C THR A 164 98.14 13.89 26.36
N VAL A 165 98.02 12.57 26.15
CA VAL A 165 96.77 11.91 25.76
C VAL A 165 95.69 12.08 26.84
N GLU A 166 96.03 11.97 28.12
CA GLU A 166 95.08 12.20 29.21
C GLU A 166 94.55 13.64 29.20
N SER A 167 95.44 14.62 29.01
CA SER A 167 95.07 16.04 28.90
C SER A 167 94.12 16.28 27.73
N ASP A 168 94.42 15.72 26.56
CA ASP A 168 93.59 15.87 25.36
C ASP A 168 92.21 15.21 25.53
N GLU A 169 92.13 14.02 26.13
CA GLU A 169 90.84 13.38 26.39
C GLU A 169 90.02 14.11 27.45
N ARG A 170 90.67 14.67 28.49
CA ARG A 170 89.97 15.55 29.44
C ARG A 170 89.38 16.78 28.74
N ALA A 171 90.11 17.38 27.82
CA ALA A 171 89.63 18.53 27.04
C ALA A 171 88.44 18.13 26.15
N LYS A 172 88.50 16.98 25.46
CA LYS A 172 87.39 16.46 24.64
C LYS A 172 86.15 16.17 25.47
N ILE A 173 86.30 15.50 26.62
CA ILE A 173 85.18 15.21 27.54
C ILE A 173 84.53 16.51 28.03
N SER A 174 85.32 17.51 28.38
CA SER A 174 84.82 18.83 28.81
C SER A 174 84.03 19.52 27.69
N SER A 175 84.57 19.51 26.47
CA SER A 175 83.90 20.07 25.29
C SER A 175 82.58 19.34 25.00
N LEU A 176 82.60 18.01 25.02
CA LEU A 176 81.42 17.18 24.78
C LEU A 176 80.33 17.43 25.83
N SER A 177 80.72 17.53 27.10
CA SER A 177 79.80 17.86 28.20
C SER A 177 79.14 19.24 28.00
N THR A 178 79.94 20.23 27.60
CA THR A 178 79.44 21.59 27.31
C THR A 178 78.47 21.60 26.12
N ASP A 179 78.81 20.89 25.04
CA ASP A 179 77.96 20.77 23.87
C ASP A 179 76.63 20.06 24.21
N PHE A 180 76.68 18.93 24.93
CA PHE A 180 75.48 18.25 25.41
C PHE A 180 74.60 19.14 26.29
N GLN A 181 75.20 19.89 27.23
CA GLN A 181 74.46 20.81 28.09
C GLN A 181 73.76 21.90 27.28
N SER A 182 74.43 22.45 26.27
CA SER A 182 73.89 23.46 25.35
C SER A 182 72.73 22.89 24.53
N GLN A 183 72.94 21.75 23.88
CA GLN A 183 71.92 21.08 23.07
C GLN A 183 70.70 20.70 23.89
N PHE A 184 70.89 20.18 25.11
CA PHE A 184 69.80 19.84 26.01
C PHE A 184 68.98 21.08 26.37
N THR A 185 69.65 22.18 26.72
CA THR A 185 69.00 23.45 27.10
C THR A 185 68.20 24.02 25.93
N VAL A 186 68.79 24.09 24.74
CA VAL A 186 68.11 24.57 23.51
C VAL A 186 66.93 23.68 23.15
N ALA A 187 67.08 22.36 23.21
CA ALA A 187 66.00 21.44 22.93
C ALA A 187 64.86 21.56 23.94
N GLN A 188 65.18 21.79 25.22
CA GLN A 188 64.17 22.00 26.26
C GLN A 188 63.42 23.32 26.06
N GLU A 189 64.14 24.40 25.72
CA GLU A 189 63.55 25.70 25.40
C GLU A 189 62.59 25.60 24.21
N ASN A 190 63.01 24.90 23.14
CA ASN A 190 62.19 24.71 21.94
C ASN A 190 60.93 23.88 22.24
N ARG A 191 61.07 22.75 22.95
CA ARG A 191 59.91 21.94 23.37
C ARG A 191 58.92 22.75 24.21
N ASN A 192 59.42 23.54 25.15
CA ASN A 192 58.58 24.39 26.00
C ASN A 192 57.85 25.46 25.17
N ARG A 193 58.53 26.08 24.21
CA ARG A 193 57.93 27.08 23.30
C ARG A 193 56.86 26.46 22.41
N GLU A 194 57.14 25.31 21.78
CA GLU A 194 56.17 24.60 20.93
C GLU A 194 54.95 24.17 21.74
N PHE A 195 55.16 23.63 22.95
CA PHE A 195 54.07 23.26 23.84
C PHE A 195 53.20 24.47 24.22
N ALA A 196 53.81 25.60 24.60
CA ALA A 196 53.08 26.83 24.91
C ALA A 196 52.24 27.31 23.71
N GLN A 197 52.81 27.29 22.50
CA GLN A 197 52.10 27.66 21.27
C GLN A 197 50.92 26.73 20.97
N GLN A 198 51.09 25.42 21.16
CA GLN A 198 49.99 24.46 20.96
C GLN A 198 48.86 24.67 21.98
N VAL A 199 49.21 24.94 23.24
CA VAL A 199 48.24 25.25 24.30
C VAL A 199 47.48 26.54 23.97
N ASP A 200 48.18 27.60 23.57
CA ASP A 200 47.54 28.88 23.20
C ASP A 200 46.64 28.75 21.97
N ALA A 201 47.05 27.96 20.98
CA ALA A 201 46.24 27.65 19.81
C ALA A 201 44.97 26.86 20.19
N ALA A 202 45.10 25.86 21.05
CA ALA A 202 43.96 25.07 21.54
C ALA A 202 42.98 25.94 22.37
N ILE A 203 43.49 26.80 23.25
CA ILE A 203 42.67 27.74 24.02
C ILE A 203 41.93 28.71 23.09
N SER A 204 42.60 29.22 22.07
CA SER A 204 42.00 30.13 21.09
C SER A 204 40.89 29.45 20.29
N GLN A 205 41.10 28.20 19.88
CA GLN A 205 40.09 27.42 19.17
C GLN A 205 38.86 27.16 20.06
N VAL A 206 39.07 26.71 21.30
CA VAL A 206 37.97 26.47 22.26
C VAL A 206 37.18 27.75 22.51
N LYS A 207 37.85 28.90 22.63
CA LYS A 207 37.19 30.20 22.79
C LYS A 207 36.35 30.59 21.56
N SER A 208 36.87 30.34 20.37
CA SER A 208 36.13 30.55 19.11
C SER A 208 34.89 29.66 19.05
N ASP A 209 35.03 28.36 19.35
CA ASP A 209 33.93 27.39 19.33
C ASP A 209 32.87 27.74 20.37
N ALA A 210 33.27 28.14 21.59
CA ALA A 210 32.36 28.59 22.63
C ALA A 210 31.56 29.83 22.20
N THR A 211 32.21 30.78 21.53
CA THR A 211 31.54 31.97 20.98
C THR A 211 30.54 31.58 19.88
N GLY A 212 30.91 30.65 19.00
CA GLY A 212 30.03 30.14 17.95
C GLY A 212 28.80 29.40 18.50
N VAL A 213 28.98 28.58 19.54
CA VAL A 213 27.87 27.91 20.23
C VAL A 213 26.93 28.93 20.88
N GLN A 214 27.49 29.96 21.53
CA GLN A 214 26.70 31.00 22.18
C GLN A 214 25.89 31.82 21.17
N GLN A 215 26.46 32.10 19.99
CA GLN A 215 25.72 32.75 18.90
C GLN A 215 24.55 31.88 18.42
N ARG A 216 24.77 30.58 18.17
CA ARG A 216 23.71 29.65 17.76
C ARG A 216 22.59 29.53 18.79
N LEU A 217 22.92 29.55 20.08
CA LEU A 217 21.92 29.57 21.15
C LEU A 217 21.08 30.85 21.14
N SER A 218 21.70 32.00 20.88
CA SER A 218 20.99 33.28 20.77
C SER A 218 20.08 33.32 19.54
N GLU A 219 20.54 32.80 18.40
CA GLU A 219 19.75 32.67 17.17
C GLU A 219 18.54 31.75 17.40
N LEU A 220 18.76 30.57 17.97
CA LEU A 220 17.70 29.62 18.28
C LEU A 220 16.68 30.20 19.28
N ALA A 221 17.14 30.91 20.31
CA ALA A 221 16.23 31.59 21.25
C ALA A 221 15.35 32.64 20.55
N THR A 222 15.90 33.35 19.57
CA THR A 222 15.16 34.34 18.77
C THR A 222 14.13 33.68 17.86
N GLU A 223 14.50 32.58 17.19
CA GLU A 223 13.59 31.79 16.36
C GLU A 223 12.43 31.21 17.18
N ILE A 224 12.72 30.64 18.34
CA ILE A 224 11.70 30.13 19.27
C ILE A 224 10.76 31.25 19.73
N GLY A 225 11.29 32.43 20.05
CA GLY A 225 10.49 33.60 20.39
C GLY A 225 9.54 34.00 19.26
N THR A 226 10.07 34.07 18.03
CA THR A 226 9.30 34.43 16.84
C THR A 226 8.18 33.42 16.56
N GLU A 227 8.45 32.12 16.66
CA GLU A 227 7.44 31.08 16.42
C GLU A 227 6.39 31.06 17.54
N ARG A 228 6.79 31.33 18.80
CA ARG A 228 5.84 31.49 19.91
C ARG A 228 4.88 32.66 19.66
N ASP A 229 5.39 33.79 19.20
CA ASP A 229 4.56 34.97 18.88
C ASP A 229 3.61 34.68 17.73
N ARG A 230 4.09 33.99 16.69
CA ARG A 230 3.26 33.53 15.57
C ARG A 230 2.14 32.60 16.02
N LEU A 231 2.44 31.59 16.84
CA LEU A 231 1.45 30.65 17.38
C LEU A 231 0.42 31.36 18.27
N THR A 232 0.86 32.35 19.04
CA THR A 232 -0.03 33.18 19.87
C THR A 232 -0.97 33.97 18.99
N SER A 233 -0.46 34.66 17.96
CA SER A 233 -1.27 35.41 17.00
C SER A 233 -2.27 34.52 16.27
N LEU A 234 -1.83 33.35 15.80
CA LEU A 234 -2.70 32.38 15.11
C LEU A 234 -3.82 31.90 16.04
N THR A 235 -3.51 31.63 17.31
CA THR A 235 -4.50 31.22 18.31
C THR A 235 -5.52 32.32 18.57
N THR A 236 -5.08 33.57 18.73
CA THR A 236 -5.99 34.72 18.91
C THR A 236 -6.88 34.92 17.69
N GLU A 237 -6.33 34.83 16.48
CA GLU A 237 -7.09 34.95 15.24
C GLU A 237 -8.14 33.83 15.11
N PHE A 238 -7.75 32.56 15.36
CA PHE A 238 -8.70 31.44 15.35
C PHE A 238 -9.81 31.62 16.39
N GLN A 239 -9.47 32.06 17.61
CA GLN A 239 -10.46 32.30 18.66
C GLN A 239 -11.44 33.40 18.24
N SER A 240 -10.95 34.47 17.61
CA SER A 240 -11.76 35.56 17.08
C SER A 240 -12.71 35.06 15.99
N GLN A 241 -12.16 34.42 14.95
CA GLN A 241 -12.94 33.89 13.82
C GLN A 241 -14.00 32.89 14.26
N PHE A 242 -13.65 31.98 15.17
CA PHE A 242 -14.59 31.01 15.70
C PHE A 242 -15.74 31.69 16.45
N SER A 243 -15.43 32.66 17.32
CA SER A 243 -16.42 33.40 18.11
C SER A 243 -17.35 34.21 17.19
N THR A 244 -16.81 34.92 16.20
CA THR A 244 -17.60 35.67 15.21
C THR A 244 -18.47 34.75 14.36
N ALA A 245 -17.94 33.62 13.89
CA ALA A 245 -18.72 32.65 13.11
C ALA A 245 -19.83 32.01 13.94
N GLN A 246 -19.58 31.71 15.23
CA GLN A 246 -20.58 31.17 16.14
C GLN A 246 -21.71 32.19 16.40
N GLU A 247 -21.36 33.44 16.65
CA GLU A 247 -22.34 34.53 16.84
C GLU A 247 -23.19 34.74 15.59
N THR A 248 -22.56 34.74 14.41
CA THR A 248 -23.26 34.87 13.12
C THR A 248 -24.25 33.72 12.90
N ARG A 249 -23.82 32.46 13.09
CA ARG A 249 -24.70 31.29 12.97
C ARG A 249 -25.87 31.33 13.95
N ASN A 250 -25.63 31.74 15.19
CA ASN A 250 -26.67 31.86 16.21
C ASN A 250 -27.71 32.91 15.80
N ARG A 251 -27.26 34.07 15.30
CA ARG A 251 -28.13 35.14 14.81
C ARG A 251 -28.97 34.70 13.61
N GLU A 252 -28.33 34.11 12.60
CA GLU A 252 -29.03 33.60 11.40
C GLU A 252 -30.06 32.52 11.76
N PHE A 253 -29.70 31.61 12.67
CA PHE A 253 -30.64 30.60 13.15
C PHE A 253 -31.85 31.22 13.85
N ALA A 254 -31.62 32.17 14.76
CA ALA A 254 -32.70 32.88 15.46
C ALA A 254 -33.61 33.64 14.48
N GLU A 255 -33.03 34.31 13.48
CA GLU A 255 -33.78 35.02 12.44
C GLU A 255 -34.63 34.06 11.59
N VAL A 256 -34.06 32.93 11.14
CA VAL A 256 -34.79 31.90 10.39
C VAL A 256 -35.92 31.29 11.21
N GLN A 257 -35.71 31.04 12.50
CA GLN A 257 -36.77 30.53 13.40
C GLN A 257 -37.89 31.56 13.56
N SER A 258 -37.56 32.83 13.79
CA SER A 258 -38.55 33.91 13.90
C SER A 258 -39.36 34.05 12.61
N ASN A 259 -38.70 34.10 11.45
CA ASN A 259 -39.34 34.18 10.15
C ASN A 259 -40.26 32.97 9.87
N ARG A 260 -39.87 31.78 10.32
CA ARG A 260 -40.71 30.57 10.21
C ARG A 260 -41.95 30.67 11.09
N GLN A 261 -41.79 31.15 12.34
CA GLN A 261 -42.88 31.33 13.27
C GLN A 261 -43.89 32.38 12.79
N GLU A 262 -43.39 33.49 12.25
CA GLU A 262 -44.22 34.53 11.63
C GLU A 262 -45.00 33.98 10.44
N LYS A 263 -44.32 33.36 9.46
CA LYS A 263 -44.98 32.76 8.28
C LYS A 263 -46.05 31.73 8.67
N PHE A 264 -45.78 30.90 9.68
CA PHE A 264 -46.75 29.93 10.18
C PHE A 264 -47.96 30.62 10.83
N SER A 265 -47.72 31.65 11.65
CA SER A 265 -48.79 32.46 12.25
C SER A 265 -49.67 33.12 11.19
N THR A 266 -49.06 33.74 10.18
CA THR A 266 -49.78 34.36 9.06
C THR A 266 -50.57 33.34 8.26
N LEU A 267 -50.00 32.17 7.94
CA LEU A 267 -50.69 31.11 7.23
C LEU A 267 -51.89 30.59 8.01
N LEU A 268 -51.75 30.44 9.33
CA LEU A 268 -52.83 29.98 10.20
C LEU A 268 -53.94 31.03 10.33
N ALA A 269 -53.60 32.32 10.32
CA ALA A 269 -54.56 33.41 10.26
C ALA A 269 -55.31 33.45 8.92
N ASP A 270 -54.62 33.34 7.77
CA ASP A 270 -55.24 33.26 6.44
C ASP A 270 -56.18 32.05 6.34
N TYR A 271 -55.74 30.89 6.83
CA TYR A 271 -56.57 29.67 6.84
C TYR A 271 -57.83 29.83 7.69
N LYS A 272 -57.72 30.41 8.89
CA LYS A 272 -58.87 30.72 9.75
C LYS A 272 -59.84 31.69 9.06
N GLN A 273 -59.32 32.73 8.43
CA GLN A 273 -60.14 33.71 7.72
C GLN A 273 -60.90 33.06 6.56
N ARG A 274 -60.22 32.27 5.71
CA ARG A 274 -60.85 31.56 4.59
C ARG A 274 -61.93 30.59 5.04
N LEU A 275 -61.70 29.84 6.12
CA LEU A 275 -62.72 28.96 6.70
C LEU A 275 -63.93 29.76 7.18
N SER A 276 -63.71 30.91 7.83
CA SER A 276 -64.78 31.80 8.28
C SER A 276 -65.58 32.35 7.10
N ASP A 277 -64.90 32.86 6.07
CA ASP A 277 -65.52 33.42 4.87
C ASP A 277 -66.30 32.33 4.10
N GLN A 278 -65.73 31.13 3.95
CA GLN A 278 -66.40 29.99 3.33
C GLN A 278 -67.63 29.55 4.13
N ASN A 279 -67.56 29.55 5.45
CA ASN A 279 -68.70 29.20 6.30
C ASN A 279 -69.82 30.25 6.23
N ALA A 280 -69.46 31.54 6.16
CA ALA A 280 -70.41 32.62 5.96
C ALA A 280 -71.09 32.53 4.59
N GLU A 281 -70.31 32.28 3.52
CA GLU A 281 -70.84 32.11 2.16
C GLU A 281 -71.73 30.87 2.05
N PHE A 282 -71.33 29.74 2.64
CA PHE A 282 -72.16 28.53 2.67
C PHE A 282 -73.48 28.76 3.42
N SER A 283 -73.44 29.48 4.54
CA SER A 283 -74.65 29.85 5.29
C SER A 283 -75.58 30.73 4.44
N LYS A 284 -75.03 31.72 3.74
CA LYS A 284 -75.78 32.60 2.83
C LYS A 284 -76.41 31.82 1.67
N GLN A 285 -75.66 30.91 1.04
CA GLN A 285 -76.16 30.05 -0.03
C GLN A 285 -77.28 29.14 0.46
N ARG A 286 -77.10 28.54 1.64
CA ARG A 286 -78.14 27.71 2.29
C ARG A 286 -79.41 28.52 2.54
N ASP A 287 -79.29 29.71 3.12
CA ASP A 287 -80.44 30.54 3.48
C ASP A 287 -81.17 31.04 2.22
N THR A 288 -80.43 31.42 1.17
CA THR A 288 -80.99 31.79 -0.14
C THR A 288 -81.73 30.61 -0.77
N ALA A 289 -81.11 29.43 -0.80
CA ALA A 289 -81.74 28.22 -1.33
C ALA A 289 -83.01 27.84 -0.54
N PHE A 290 -83.01 28.02 0.79
CA PHE A 290 -84.18 27.76 1.62
C PHE A 290 -85.32 28.74 1.31
N GLN A 291 -85.02 30.04 1.16
CA GLN A 291 -86.00 31.05 0.77
C GLN A 291 -86.58 30.79 -0.63
N ASP A 292 -85.73 30.42 -1.59
CA ASP A 292 -86.18 30.08 -2.95
C ASP A 292 -87.04 28.81 -2.95
N TYR A 293 -86.66 27.81 -2.14
CA TYR A 293 -87.46 26.60 -1.96
C TYR A 293 -88.83 26.92 -1.35
N GLU A 294 -88.87 27.77 -0.31
CA GLU A 294 -90.10 28.20 0.35
C GLU A 294 -91.02 28.96 -0.62
N LYS A 295 -90.46 29.90 -1.42
CA LYS A 295 -91.19 30.59 -2.49
C LYS A 295 -91.75 29.63 -3.53
N ASN A 296 -90.95 28.66 -3.98
CA ASN A 296 -91.37 27.68 -4.98
C ASN A 296 -92.50 26.78 -4.43
N VAL A 297 -92.40 26.33 -3.18
CA VAL A 297 -93.46 25.56 -2.53
C VAL A 297 -94.73 26.39 -2.37
N ALA A 298 -94.63 27.65 -1.96
CA ALA A 298 -95.77 28.55 -1.84
C ALA A 298 -96.45 28.79 -3.20
N ALA A 299 -95.66 29.05 -4.25
CA ALA A 299 -96.16 29.23 -5.61
C ALA A 299 -96.84 27.95 -6.14
N LEU A 300 -96.23 26.79 -5.90
CA LEU A 300 -96.78 25.50 -6.32
C LEU A 300 -98.09 25.18 -5.56
N ASN A 301 -98.15 25.45 -4.26
CA ASN A 301 -99.38 25.32 -3.47
C ASN A 301 -100.47 26.25 -3.99
N SER A 302 -100.15 27.50 -4.34
CA SER A 302 -101.12 28.44 -4.94
C SER A 302 -101.65 27.91 -6.27
N GLN A 303 -100.77 27.43 -7.16
CA GLN A 303 -101.16 26.85 -8.45
C GLN A 303 -102.06 25.62 -8.29
N TYR A 304 -101.71 24.70 -7.38
CA TYR A 304 -102.55 23.53 -7.10
C TYR A 304 -103.89 23.92 -6.48
N SER A 305 -103.93 24.91 -5.59
CA SER A 305 -105.16 25.43 -4.99
C SER A 305 -106.08 26.07 -6.03
N GLU A 306 -105.55 26.93 -6.91
CA GLU A 306 -106.29 27.53 -8.02
C GLU A 306 -106.80 26.47 -9.00
N SER A 307 -105.94 25.50 -9.36
CA SER A 307 -106.32 24.40 -10.25
C SER A 307 -107.40 23.52 -9.63
N ALA A 308 -107.29 23.20 -8.33
CA ALA A 308 -108.28 22.43 -7.61
C ALA A 308 -109.61 23.17 -7.52
N ALA A 309 -109.59 24.49 -7.24
CA ALA A 309 -110.80 25.32 -7.23
C ALA A 309 -111.48 25.36 -8.61
N ALA A 310 -110.71 25.49 -9.70
CA ALA A 310 -111.23 25.48 -11.06
C ALA A 310 -111.87 24.12 -11.43
N ILE A 311 -111.25 23.01 -11.05
CA ILE A 311 -111.83 21.66 -11.25
C ILE A 311 -113.10 21.50 -10.43
N LEU A 312 -113.13 21.99 -9.19
CA LEU A 312 -114.28 21.87 -8.31
C LEU A 312 -115.47 22.70 -8.82
N ASP A 313 -115.21 23.89 -9.37
CA ASP A 313 -116.21 24.71 -10.05
C ASP A 313 -116.77 24.01 -11.30
N GLN A 314 -115.90 23.41 -12.13
CA GLN A 314 -116.32 22.58 -13.26
C GLN A 314 -117.18 21.39 -12.83
N ILE A 315 -116.84 20.71 -11.73
CA ILE A 315 -117.61 19.57 -11.20
C ILE A 315 -118.99 20.03 -10.72
N GLU A 316 -119.10 21.16 -10.03
CA GLU A 316 -120.40 21.67 -9.56
C GLU A 316 -121.29 22.10 -10.73
N GLN A 317 -120.69 22.67 -11.79
CA GLN A 317 -121.37 23.00 -13.03
C GLN A 317 -121.89 21.74 -13.75
N HIS A 318 -121.04 20.72 -13.89
CA HIS A 318 -121.44 19.42 -14.44
C HIS A 318 -122.51 18.71 -13.60
N LYS A 319 -122.50 18.86 -12.27
CA LYS A 319 -123.53 18.31 -11.39
C LYS A 319 -124.90 18.96 -11.61
N GLN A 320 -124.96 20.28 -11.81
CA GLN A 320 -126.21 20.98 -12.17
C GLN A 320 -126.73 20.59 -13.56
N ASP A 321 -125.83 20.32 -14.51
CA ASP A 321 -126.19 19.82 -15.85
C ASP A 321 -126.69 18.37 -15.81
N VAL A 322 -126.14 17.53 -14.93
CA VAL A 322 -126.56 16.14 -14.72
C VAL A 322 -127.92 16.06 -13.97
N GLU A 323 -128.21 16.93 -13.01
CA GLU A 323 -129.55 16.99 -12.37
C GLU A 323 -130.68 17.38 -13.33
N LYS A 324 -130.37 18.08 -14.43
CA LYS A 324 -131.35 18.40 -15.50
C LYS A 324 -131.48 17.32 -16.59
N LEU A 325 -130.54 16.38 -16.72
CA LEU A 325 -130.47 15.40 -17.81
C LEU A 325 -130.87 13.97 -17.43
N VAL A 326 -130.97 13.62 -16.15
CA VAL A 326 -131.20 12.22 -15.68
C VAL A 326 -132.71 11.84 -15.57
N GLY A 327 -133.60 12.61 -16.19
CA GLY A 327 -135.01 12.23 -16.43
C GLY A 327 -135.27 11.58 -17.78
N VAL A 328 -134.31 11.60 -18.71
CA VAL A 328 -134.54 11.20 -20.11
C VAL A 328 -133.32 10.45 -20.65
N ILE A 329 -133.48 9.14 -20.83
CA ILE A 329 -132.68 8.22 -21.67
C ILE A 329 -131.72 7.27 -20.91
N GLY A 330 -132.28 6.13 -20.48
CA GLY A 330 -131.59 4.85 -20.33
C GLY A 330 -131.81 3.90 -21.54
N ASN A 331 -132.20 4.44 -22.71
CA ASN A 331 -132.69 3.64 -23.84
C ASN A 331 -131.89 3.78 -25.16
N LEU A 332 -130.86 4.65 -25.27
CA LEU A 332 -130.14 4.86 -26.55
C LEU A 332 -128.83 4.07 -26.73
N GLY A 333 -128.33 3.38 -25.70
CA GLY A 333 -127.00 2.75 -25.75
C GLY A 333 -126.90 1.54 -26.67
N VAL A 334 -127.92 0.68 -26.70
CA VAL A 334 -127.83 -0.64 -27.35
C VAL A 334 -128.25 -0.60 -28.83
N THR A 335 -129.16 0.30 -29.21
CA THR A 335 -129.57 0.54 -30.62
C THR A 335 -128.51 1.29 -31.42
N SER A 336 -127.75 2.19 -30.78
CA SER A 336 -126.67 2.97 -31.41
C SER A 336 -125.54 2.08 -31.95
N GLY A 337 -125.17 1.01 -31.24
CA GLY A 337 -124.12 0.08 -31.67
C GLY A 337 -124.44 -0.59 -33.02
N TYR A 338 -125.64 -1.14 -33.17
CA TYR A 338 -126.08 -1.78 -34.43
C TYR A 338 -126.29 -0.75 -35.55
N LEU A 339 -126.82 0.45 -35.24
CA LEU A 339 -126.94 1.55 -36.20
C LEU A 339 -125.57 2.03 -36.69
N LYS A 340 -124.55 2.10 -35.82
CA LYS A 340 -123.19 2.50 -36.19
C LYS A 340 -122.56 1.48 -37.15
N THR A 341 -122.69 0.18 -36.87
CA THR A 341 -122.20 -0.89 -37.75
C THR A 341 -122.97 -0.92 -39.07
N ALA A 342 -124.29 -0.72 -39.07
CA ALA A 342 -125.10 -0.63 -40.28
C ALA A 342 -124.74 0.60 -41.13
N ASN A 343 -124.57 1.78 -40.52
CA ASN A 343 -124.19 2.99 -41.25
C ASN A 343 -122.78 2.88 -41.83
N HIS A 344 -121.84 2.24 -41.12
CA HIS A 344 -120.51 1.97 -41.68
C HIS A 344 -120.57 0.98 -42.86
N ALA A 345 -121.38 -0.08 -42.76
CA ALA A 345 -121.62 -1.01 -43.86
C ALA A 345 -122.32 -0.34 -45.06
N ARG A 346 -123.26 0.59 -44.83
CA ARG A 346 -123.87 1.41 -45.90
C ARG A 346 -122.81 2.25 -46.61
N LEU A 347 -121.95 2.92 -45.84
CA LEU A 347 -120.87 3.74 -46.42
C LEU A 347 -119.91 2.89 -47.25
N MET A 348 -119.53 1.69 -46.77
CA MET A 348 -118.73 0.76 -47.57
C MET A 348 -119.47 0.25 -48.81
N THR A 349 -120.78 -0.01 -48.72
CA THR A 349 -121.59 -0.37 -49.90
C THR A 349 -121.55 0.73 -50.95
N TRP A 350 -121.71 1.99 -50.55
CA TRP A 350 -121.65 3.15 -51.44
C TRP A 350 -120.25 3.34 -52.05
N ILE A 351 -119.18 3.13 -51.28
CA ILE A 351 -117.80 3.20 -51.78
C ILE A 351 -117.57 2.11 -52.85
N TRP A 352 -117.93 0.85 -52.57
CA TRP A 352 -117.72 -0.25 -53.52
C TRP A 352 -118.65 -0.14 -54.76
N GLN A 353 -119.88 0.36 -54.61
CA GLN A 353 -120.74 0.71 -55.75
C GLN A 353 -120.13 1.86 -56.57
N GLY A 354 -119.56 2.88 -55.91
CA GLY A 354 -118.84 3.97 -56.56
C GLY A 354 -117.65 3.46 -57.38
N ILE A 355 -116.84 2.55 -56.82
CA ILE A 355 -115.74 1.89 -57.54
C ILE A 355 -116.26 1.10 -58.74
N THR A 356 -117.38 0.40 -58.58
CA THR A 356 -118.02 -0.37 -59.67
C THR A 356 -118.47 0.55 -60.82
N VAL A 357 -119.18 1.64 -60.49
CA VAL A 357 -119.65 2.63 -61.47
C VAL A 357 -118.48 3.36 -62.12
N ALA A 358 -117.44 3.70 -61.36
CA ALA A 358 -116.23 4.32 -61.89
C ALA A 358 -115.47 3.37 -62.84
N ALA A 359 -115.38 2.08 -62.50
CA ALA A 359 -114.78 1.07 -63.37
C ALA A 359 -115.62 0.88 -64.66
N MET A 360 -116.95 0.81 -64.55
CA MET A 360 -117.85 0.75 -65.72
C MET A 360 -117.77 2.04 -66.57
N GLY A 361 -117.72 3.21 -65.93
CA GLY A 361 -117.50 4.49 -66.59
C GLY A 361 -116.13 4.56 -67.27
N GLY A 362 -115.10 3.97 -66.66
CA GLY A 362 -113.77 3.79 -67.26
C GLY A 362 -113.81 2.93 -68.51
N ILE A 363 -114.58 1.82 -68.51
CA ILE A 363 -114.80 1.00 -69.71
C ILE A 363 -115.51 1.82 -70.80
N ILE A 364 -116.55 2.57 -70.45
CA ILE A 364 -117.29 3.42 -71.40
C ILE A 364 -116.41 4.55 -71.93
N PHE A 365 -115.58 5.16 -71.09
CA PHE A 365 -114.67 6.24 -71.47
C PHE A 365 -113.54 5.74 -72.37
N ILE A 366 -112.94 4.59 -72.03
CA ILE A 366 -111.97 3.91 -72.89
C ILE A 366 -112.61 3.55 -74.22
N ALA A 367 -113.86 3.06 -74.22
CA ALA A 367 -114.60 2.85 -75.46
C ALA A 367 -114.81 4.16 -76.24
N ALA A 368 -115.25 5.24 -75.60
CA ALA A 368 -115.48 6.53 -76.26
C ALA A 368 -114.20 7.11 -76.90
N ILE A 369 -113.07 7.12 -76.17
CA ILE A 369 -111.77 7.53 -76.71
C ILE A 369 -111.30 6.56 -77.80
N ALA A 370 -111.49 5.26 -77.63
CA ALA A 370 -111.10 4.27 -78.62
C ALA A 370 -111.88 4.41 -79.95
N PHE A 371 -113.16 4.79 -79.89
CA PHE A 371 -114.02 4.94 -81.05
C PHE A 371 -113.99 6.34 -81.67
N MET A 372 -113.42 7.36 -80.98
CA MET A 372 -113.30 8.72 -81.52
C MET A 372 -112.45 8.83 -82.81
N PRO A 373 -111.29 8.15 -82.95
CA PRO A 373 -110.46 8.22 -84.16
C PRO A 373 -110.98 7.32 -85.29
N LEU A 374 -112.04 6.53 -85.07
CA LEU A 374 -112.61 5.63 -86.09
C LEU A 374 -113.36 6.37 -87.21
N VAL A 375 -113.39 7.70 -87.16
CA VAL A 375 -114.03 8.56 -88.17
C VAL A 375 -113.01 9.17 -89.14
N GLN A 376 -111.70 9.14 -88.86
CA GLN A 376 -110.72 9.91 -89.65
C GLN A 376 -109.41 9.21 -90.03
N ASP A 377 -109.08 8.00 -89.55
CA ASP A 377 -107.89 7.27 -90.03
C ASP A 377 -108.02 5.74 -90.00
N ALA A 378 -107.19 5.07 -90.81
CA ALA A 378 -107.23 3.63 -91.08
C ALA A 378 -107.10 2.76 -89.81
N PHE A 379 -107.99 1.77 -89.68
CA PHE A 379 -108.06 0.82 -88.58
C PHE A 379 -106.79 -0.05 -88.48
N THR A 380 -106.16 -0.10 -87.30
CA THR A 380 -104.99 -0.95 -87.00
C THR A 380 -105.32 -2.01 -85.92
N TRP A 381 -104.92 -3.26 -86.17
CA TRP A 381 -105.21 -4.38 -85.25
C TRP A 381 -104.48 -4.29 -83.90
N GLU A 382 -103.29 -3.70 -83.86
CA GLU A 382 -102.50 -3.54 -82.64
C GLU A 382 -103.21 -2.67 -81.59
N GLY A 383 -103.85 -1.57 -82.03
CA GLY A 383 -104.61 -0.68 -81.15
C GLY A 383 -105.87 -1.36 -80.59
N PHE A 384 -106.52 -2.23 -81.35
CA PHE A 384 -107.73 -2.94 -80.91
C PHE A 384 -107.45 -3.93 -79.78
N ALA A 385 -106.37 -4.72 -79.89
CA ALA A 385 -106.03 -5.74 -78.91
C ALA A 385 -105.70 -5.16 -77.53
N GLY A 386 -104.94 -4.05 -77.48
CA GLY A 386 -104.66 -3.35 -76.24
C GLY A 386 -105.92 -2.85 -75.54
N ARG A 387 -106.91 -2.37 -76.29
CA ARG A 387 -108.20 -1.91 -75.75
C ARG A 387 -109.01 -3.05 -75.16
N VAL A 388 -109.09 -4.20 -75.85
CA VAL A 388 -109.77 -5.40 -75.34
C VAL A 388 -109.14 -5.87 -74.02
N PHE A 389 -107.81 -5.89 -73.93
CA PHE A 389 -107.11 -6.30 -72.71
C PHE A 389 -107.40 -5.37 -71.52
N VAL A 390 -107.36 -4.05 -71.74
CA VAL A 390 -107.68 -3.07 -70.69
C VAL A 390 -109.15 -3.18 -70.27
N SER A 391 -110.08 -3.29 -71.23
CA SER A 391 -111.51 -3.47 -70.93
C SER A 391 -111.78 -4.75 -70.13
N LEU A 392 -111.09 -5.85 -70.44
CA LEU A 392 -111.22 -7.10 -69.68
C LEU A 392 -110.74 -6.91 -68.23
N THR A 393 -109.58 -6.29 -68.04
CA THR A 393 -108.97 -6.09 -66.71
C THR A 393 -109.82 -5.15 -65.85
N VAL A 394 -110.31 -4.05 -66.42
CA VAL A 394 -111.23 -3.13 -65.73
C VAL A 394 -112.58 -3.81 -65.45
N GLY A 395 -113.03 -4.70 -66.35
CA GLY A 395 -114.23 -5.52 -66.14
C GLY A 395 -114.14 -6.45 -64.93
N VAL A 396 -112.98 -7.09 -64.71
CA VAL A 396 -112.74 -7.91 -63.51
C VAL A 396 -112.82 -7.07 -62.25
N LEU A 397 -112.22 -5.89 -62.26
CA LEU A 397 -112.23 -4.97 -61.12
C LEU A 397 -113.64 -4.49 -60.80
N ALA A 398 -114.44 -4.18 -61.83
CA ALA A 398 -115.86 -3.84 -61.68
C ALA A 398 -116.66 -5.00 -61.06
N ALA A 399 -116.47 -6.24 -61.54
CA ALA A 399 -117.17 -7.41 -61.02
C ALA A 399 -116.83 -7.71 -59.55
N TYR A 400 -115.55 -7.59 -59.17
CA TYR A 400 -115.13 -7.77 -57.78
C TYR A 400 -115.72 -6.68 -56.87
N ALA A 401 -115.64 -5.41 -57.29
CA ALA A 401 -116.21 -4.30 -56.54
C ALA A 401 -117.73 -4.47 -56.35
N ALA A 402 -118.45 -4.96 -57.37
CA ALA A 402 -119.87 -5.23 -57.28
C ALA A 402 -120.20 -6.33 -56.25
N ALA A 403 -119.45 -7.43 -56.26
CA ALA A 403 -119.63 -8.52 -55.30
C ALA A 403 -119.34 -8.07 -53.85
N GLN A 404 -118.31 -7.25 -53.66
CA GLN A 404 -117.97 -6.72 -52.35
C GLN A 404 -119.02 -5.72 -51.85
N ALA A 405 -119.58 -4.89 -52.73
CA ALA A 405 -120.70 -4.03 -52.41
C ALA A 405 -121.92 -4.82 -51.95
N ASP A 406 -122.25 -5.93 -52.62
CA ASP A 406 -123.39 -6.76 -52.23
C ASP A 406 -123.21 -7.37 -50.84
N LYS A 407 -122.01 -7.87 -50.53
CA LYS A 407 -121.67 -8.40 -49.20
C LYS A 407 -121.87 -7.35 -48.10
N HIS A 408 -121.42 -6.11 -48.31
CA HIS A 408 -121.63 -5.04 -47.35
C HIS A 408 -123.10 -4.59 -47.27
N SER A 409 -123.87 -4.68 -48.36
CA SER A 409 -125.31 -4.40 -48.34
C SER A 409 -126.08 -5.44 -47.51
N GLN A 410 -125.69 -6.72 -47.58
CA GLN A 410 -126.29 -7.75 -46.72
C GLN A 410 -126.00 -7.51 -45.24
N VAL A 411 -124.76 -7.11 -44.90
CA VAL A 411 -124.38 -6.74 -43.53
C VAL A 411 -125.13 -5.49 -43.07
N GLU A 412 -125.30 -4.49 -43.93
CA GLU A 412 -126.12 -3.31 -43.65
C GLU A 412 -127.56 -3.72 -43.35
N ARG A 413 -128.21 -4.46 -44.26
CA ARG A 413 -129.63 -4.85 -44.11
C ARG A 413 -129.85 -5.65 -42.84
N ARG A 414 -128.97 -6.61 -42.52
CA ARG A 414 -129.09 -7.41 -41.29
C ARG A 414 -128.96 -6.56 -40.03
N ASN A 415 -127.93 -5.71 -39.94
CA ASN A 415 -127.72 -4.86 -38.77
C ASN A 415 -128.76 -3.75 -38.65
N ARG A 416 -129.23 -3.19 -39.78
CA ARG A 416 -130.32 -2.22 -39.80
C ARG A 416 -131.63 -2.87 -39.38
N LYS A 417 -131.90 -4.11 -39.83
CA LYS A 417 -133.07 -4.88 -39.40
C LYS A 417 -133.00 -5.18 -37.91
N LEU A 418 -131.87 -5.64 -37.39
CA LEU A 418 -131.69 -5.87 -35.95
C LEU A 418 -131.84 -4.58 -35.14
N ALA A 419 -131.27 -3.46 -35.60
CA ALA A 419 -131.44 -2.17 -34.95
C ALA A 419 -132.92 -1.74 -34.92
N LEU A 420 -133.64 -1.90 -36.04
CA LEU A 420 -135.06 -1.60 -36.12
C LEU A 420 -135.91 -2.57 -35.30
N GLU A 421 -135.56 -3.87 -35.25
CA GLU A 421 -136.22 -4.86 -34.40
C GLU A 421 -136.02 -4.49 -32.93
N LEU A 422 -134.80 -4.14 -32.50
CA LEU A 422 -134.50 -3.66 -31.15
C LEU A 422 -135.21 -2.35 -30.81
N GLU A 423 -135.30 -1.41 -31.75
CA GLU A 423 -136.02 -0.15 -31.58
C GLU A 423 -137.54 -0.37 -31.51
N ALA A 424 -138.08 -1.32 -32.29
CA ALA A 424 -139.50 -1.64 -32.36
C ALA A 424 -139.98 -2.51 -31.19
N ILE A 425 -139.11 -3.24 -30.49
CA ILE A 425 -139.47 -4.06 -29.32
C ILE A 425 -140.20 -3.22 -28.26
N GLY A 426 -139.76 -2.00 -28.00
CA GLY A 426 -140.36 -1.12 -26.99
C GLY A 426 -141.86 -0.87 -27.22
N PRO A 427 -142.25 -0.33 -28.39
CA PRO A 427 -143.66 -0.15 -28.75
C PRO A 427 -144.52 -1.42 -28.76
N PHE A 428 -144.00 -2.58 -29.14
CA PHE A 428 -144.78 -3.84 -29.20
C PHE A 428 -144.93 -4.55 -27.83
N LEU A 429 -143.99 -4.33 -26.90
CA LEU A 429 -144.09 -4.82 -25.53
C LEU A 429 -145.09 -4.01 -24.69
N ALA A 430 -145.19 -2.70 -24.93
CA ALA A 430 -145.93 -1.76 -24.09
C ALA A 430 -147.42 -2.09 -23.84
N PRO A 431 -148.22 -2.60 -24.80
CA PRO A 431 -149.64 -2.92 -24.57
C PRO A 431 -149.91 -4.30 -23.94
N LEU A 432 -148.89 -5.14 -23.70
CA LEU A 432 -149.07 -6.47 -23.10
C LEU A 432 -149.16 -6.39 -21.56
N PRO A 433 -149.89 -7.29 -20.87
CA PRO A 433 -149.87 -7.41 -19.41
C PRO A 433 -148.45 -7.66 -18.87
N VAL A 434 -148.15 -7.14 -17.68
CA VAL A 434 -146.79 -7.08 -17.11
C VAL A 434 -146.12 -8.47 -17.03
N GLU A 435 -146.86 -9.53 -16.67
CA GLU A 435 -146.28 -10.89 -16.61
C GLU A 435 -145.81 -11.39 -17.98
N LYS A 436 -146.51 -11.04 -19.06
CA LYS A 436 -146.14 -11.42 -20.44
C LYS A 436 -144.94 -10.61 -20.95
N GLN A 437 -144.73 -9.40 -20.45
CA GLN A 437 -143.57 -8.58 -20.80
C GLN A 437 -142.27 -9.17 -20.23
N GLU A 438 -142.31 -9.71 -19.01
CA GLU A 438 -141.16 -10.36 -18.38
C GLU A 438 -140.83 -11.71 -19.03
N GLU A 439 -141.84 -12.52 -19.36
CA GLU A 439 -141.68 -13.77 -20.12
C GLU A 439 -141.00 -13.53 -21.48
N PHE A 440 -141.45 -12.51 -22.22
CA PHE A 440 -140.86 -12.14 -23.51
C PHE A 440 -139.41 -11.65 -23.37
N ARG A 441 -139.07 -10.91 -22.31
CA ARG A 441 -137.69 -10.46 -22.04
C ARG A 441 -136.76 -11.63 -21.74
N LEU A 442 -137.23 -12.63 -20.99
CA LEU A 442 -136.48 -13.87 -20.73
C LEU A 442 -136.26 -14.69 -22.01
N GLU A 443 -137.29 -14.83 -22.87
CA GLU A 443 -137.16 -15.54 -24.14
C GLU A 443 -136.21 -14.83 -25.11
N MET A 444 -136.31 -13.50 -25.23
CA MET A 444 -135.41 -12.69 -26.06
C MET A 444 -133.97 -12.70 -25.53
N GLY A 445 -133.77 -12.65 -24.21
CA GLY A 445 -132.45 -12.79 -23.60
C GLY A 445 -131.75 -14.09 -24.00
N ASN A 446 -132.47 -15.22 -23.94
CA ASN A 446 -131.95 -16.52 -24.35
C ASN A 446 -131.71 -16.64 -25.87
N ARG A 447 -132.49 -15.93 -26.70
CA ARG A 447 -132.39 -16.01 -28.17
C ARG A 447 -131.35 -15.06 -28.77
N SER A 448 -131.12 -13.88 -28.16
CA SER A 448 -130.21 -12.85 -28.69
C SER A 448 -128.78 -12.94 -28.18
N PHE A 449 -128.51 -13.56 -27.02
CA PHE A 449 -127.21 -13.49 -26.36
C PHE A 449 -126.52 -14.85 -26.10
N GLY A 450 -127.05 -15.98 -26.60
CA GLY A 450 -126.64 -17.33 -26.12
C GLY A 450 -126.57 -18.51 -27.11
N ARG A 451 -126.22 -18.32 -28.40
CA ARG A 451 -125.82 -19.46 -29.27
C ARG A 451 -124.63 -19.14 -30.16
N ASP A 452 -123.63 -20.05 -30.12
CA ASP A 452 -122.37 -20.03 -30.87
C ASP A 452 -122.57 -19.97 -32.40
N GLU A 453 -121.73 -19.16 -33.06
CA GLU A 453 -121.68 -19.00 -34.51
C GLU A 453 -121.23 -20.29 -35.22
N SER A 454 -122.18 -21.18 -35.50
CA SER A 454 -122.01 -22.32 -36.41
C SER A 454 -123.14 -22.33 -37.43
N GLY A 455 -122.87 -21.72 -38.58
CA GLY A 455 -123.84 -21.53 -39.65
C GLY A 455 -123.21 -21.04 -40.95
N LEU A 456 -122.03 -21.58 -41.30
CA LEU A 456 -121.57 -21.62 -42.68
C LEU A 456 -122.12 -22.92 -43.29
N ASP A 457 -123.28 -22.86 -43.94
CA ASP A 457 -123.55 -23.69 -45.11
C ASP A 457 -124.85 -23.26 -45.79
N GLY A 458 -124.70 -22.67 -46.97
CA GLY A 458 -125.81 -22.17 -47.77
C GLY A 458 -125.36 -21.76 -49.15
N LYS A 459 -124.92 -22.75 -49.94
CA LYS A 459 -124.63 -22.68 -51.39
C LYS A 459 -123.70 -21.54 -51.82
N ALA A 460 -122.46 -21.92 -52.13
CA ALA A 460 -121.50 -21.11 -52.87
C ALA A 460 -122.10 -20.57 -54.18
N GLU A 461 -122.62 -19.35 -54.16
CA GLU A 461 -122.76 -18.54 -55.36
C GLU A 461 -121.37 -18.07 -55.78
N LYS A 462 -120.77 -18.93 -56.61
CA LYS A 462 -119.69 -18.72 -57.57
C LYS A 462 -119.02 -17.33 -57.49
N SER A 463 -117.90 -17.32 -56.78
CA SER A 463 -116.91 -16.23 -56.70
C SER A 463 -116.62 -15.58 -58.07
N PRO A 464 -116.25 -14.29 -58.13
CA PRO A 464 -116.05 -13.55 -59.38
C PRO A 464 -115.04 -14.19 -60.35
N ALA A 465 -114.13 -15.02 -59.85
CA ALA A 465 -113.22 -15.82 -60.66
C ALA A 465 -113.95 -16.83 -61.58
N THR A 466 -115.14 -17.31 -61.19
CA THR A 466 -115.88 -18.36 -61.93
C THR A 466 -116.72 -17.80 -63.07
N MET A 467 -117.19 -16.54 -63.00
CA MET A 467 -117.86 -15.89 -64.14
C MET A 467 -116.86 -15.57 -65.26
N ILE A 468 -115.64 -15.18 -64.89
CA ILE A 468 -114.53 -14.98 -65.82
C ILE A 468 -114.04 -16.33 -66.37
N ASP A 469 -113.98 -17.39 -65.56
CA ASP A 469 -113.60 -18.73 -66.03
C ASP A 469 -114.66 -19.33 -66.98
N ILE A 470 -115.96 -19.04 -66.77
CA ILE A 470 -117.04 -19.39 -67.71
C ILE A 470 -116.92 -18.58 -69.01
N LEU A 471 -116.58 -17.29 -68.93
CA LEU A 471 -116.37 -16.45 -70.11
C LEU A 471 -115.12 -16.89 -70.90
N MET A 472 -114.00 -17.19 -70.23
CA MET A 472 -112.75 -17.70 -70.82
C MET A 472 -112.87 -19.13 -71.37
N LYS A 473 -113.77 -19.96 -70.85
CA LYS A 473 -114.05 -21.33 -71.34
C LYS A 473 -115.12 -21.40 -72.42
N SER A 474 -115.84 -20.31 -72.72
CA SER A 474 -116.78 -20.29 -73.83
C SER A 474 -116.07 -20.46 -75.18
N LYS A 475 -116.67 -21.25 -76.07
CA LYS A 475 -116.10 -21.55 -77.39
C LYS A 475 -115.94 -20.27 -78.23
N ASP A 476 -116.90 -19.36 -78.10
CA ASP A 476 -116.98 -18.11 -78.85
C ASP A 476 -115.89 -17.10 -78.46
N PHE A 477 -115.50 -17.02 -77.18
CA PHE A 477 -114.44 -16.11 -76.73
C PHE A 477 -113.04 -16.60 -77.10
N ARG A 478 -112.83 -17.93 -77.11
CA ARG A 478 -111.57 -18.51 -77.60
C ARG A 478 -111.39 -18.30 -79.09
N GLU A 479 -112.46 -18.39 -79.87
CA GLU A 479 -112.44 -18.04 -81.30
C GLU A 479 -112.17 -16.55 -81.50
N PHE A 480 -112.81 -15.67 -80.72
CA PHE A 480 -112.57 -14.22 -80.79
C PHE A 480 -111.09 -13.85 -80.51
N LEU A 481 -110.48 -14.42 -79.46
CA LEU A 481 -109.06 -14.20 -79.19
C LEU A 481 -108.15 -14.78 -80.28
N ALA A 482 -108.50 -15.94 -80.85
CA ALA A 482 -107.75 -16.52 -81.97
C ALA A 482 -107.82 -15.65 -83.24
N VAL A 483 -108.96 -15.01 -83.51
CA VAL A 483 -109.13 -14.07 -84.62
C VAL A 483 -108.26 -12.83 -84.41
N ILE A 484 -108.23 -12.27 -83.21
CA ILE A 484 -107.37 -11.11 -82.88
C ILE A 484 -105.89 -11.46 -83.06
N VAL A 485 -105.43 -12.60 -82.52
CA VAL A 485 -104.02 -13.02 -82.64
C VAL A 485 -103.63 -13.28 -84.09
N LYS A 486 -104.53 -13.85 -84.90
CA LYS A 486 -104.27 -14.10 -86.33
C LYS A 486 -104.14 -12.80 -87.12
N ALA A 487 -104.86 -11.76 -86.72
CA ALA A 487 -104.86 -10.48 -87.40
C ALA A 487 -103.76 -9.51 -86.93
N ILE A 488 -103.04 -9.85 -85.84
CA ILE A 488 -101.81 -9.15 -85.41
C ILE A 488 -100.57 -9.73 -86.11
N ARG A 489 -100.67 -10.89 -86.77
CA ARG A 489 -99.52 -11.60 -87.38
C ARG A 489 -99.44 -11.53 -88.90
N GLY A 490 -100.33 -10.78 -89.55
CA GLY A 490 -100.30 -10.43 -90.97
C GLY A 490 -100.92 -9.07 -91.15
#